data_AF-A0A7L5C8Z5-F1
#
_entry.id   AF-A0A7L5C8Z5-F1
#
_cell.length_a   1.000
_cell.length_b   1.000
_cell.length_c   1.000
_cell.angle_alpha   90.00
_cell.angle_beta   90.00
_cell.angle_gamma   90.00
#
_symmetry.space_group_name_H-M   'P 1'
#
loop_
_entity.id
_entity.type
_entity.pdbx_description
1 polymer ?
#
loop_
_entity_poly.entity_id
_entity_poly.type
_entity_poly.pdbx_seq_one_letter_code
_entity_poly.pdbx_strand_id
1 'polypeptide(L)'
;MINKRLNIIRKITGSSLVSVMIFGFVVLVTVSSLAYIFRYNLLSIKSLILQETVTTVEQQYMQQIVEKGSIKIGKKILGNYQFENSLENKQPIFSNKDVDASLYRAEPSAITSNIIHKLTYKNNLDITKDIIYKSLPKHSMINYNSSIIPLNVPYIDISRMNNSEKFYRLDKDFQIKDRQVGFTGFIKKEPNWLLISVNNKAQVISLRNLDLSRDYKINIGWNLIKGHWQMLMAIYDKDQLYIFTTKLSDLVNNLDKAALDLSTPVKILDPPSNIAAISWYFEKDNSEPSLAVLITRRDSDDNLAVIIEDLAYNPLQNIYTVSVKDSINGLGDINNSNVYAVALDPTYTLAESPLYIFAGKKMLVYNVSTHHKVKRQTVILSEKVSNQPLVVKKDAYDYYILTYNDDRYFQYKYTKDTDVINITEPVIYPDEKIQNIIVRYGLKFIVTKNHLYINDFQNRELNKISI
;
A
#
# COMPACT_ATOMS: atom_id res chain seq x y z
N MET A 1 -53.46 2.34 118.33
CA MET A 1 -52.07 2.32 117.81
C MET A 1 -52.10 1.67 116.43
N ILE A 2 -51.95 2.45 115.36
CA ILE A 2 -51.36 2.13 114.03
C ILE A 2 -51.60 3.37 113.17
N ASN A 3 -50.49 3.94 112.71
CA ASN A 3 -50.33 5.30 112.23
C ASN A 3 -50.34 5.30 110.70
N LYS A 4 -51.30 5.97 110.04
CA LYS A 4 -51.31 6.15 108.58
C LYS A 4 -50.41 7.35 108.22
N ARG A 5 -49.16 7.07 107.83
CA ARG A 5 -48.27 8.04 107.20
C ARG A 5 -48.71 8.30 105.76
N LEU A 6 -49.07 9.54 105.44
CA LEU A 6 -49.16 10.06 104.08
C LEU A 6 -47.75 10.18 103.48
N ASN A 7 -47.50 9.52 102.35
CA ASN A 7 -46.33 9.77 101.50
C ASN A 7 -46.62 10.97 100.59
N ILE A 8 -45.85 12.05 100.75
CA ILE A 8 -45.82 13.18 99.82
C ILE A 8 -44.91 12.80 98.65
N ILE A 9 -45.48 12.62 97.45
CA ILE A 9 -44.71 12.47 96.21
C ILE A 9 -44.28 13.86 95.75
N ARG A 10 -42.98 14.13 95.80
CA ARG A 10 -42.36 15.38 95.32
C ARG A 10 -42.31 15.34 93.79
N LYS A 11 -43.17 16.11 93.10
CA LYS A 11 -43.08 16.32 91.64
C LYS A 11 -41.80 17.08 91.32
N ILE A 12 -40.82 16.41 90.74
CA ILE A 12 -39.65 17.04 90.12
C ILE A 12 -40.14 17.63 88.78
N THR A 13 -40.37 18.94 88.74
CA THR A 13 -40.66 19.66 87.50
C THR A 13 -39.37 19.78 86.69
N GLY A 14 -39.09 18.81 85.84
CA GLY A 14 -38.09 18.95 84.77
C GLY A 14 -38.54 20.06 83.81
N SER A 15 -37.62 20.95 83.44
CA SER A 15 -37.90 22.05 82.50
C SER A 15 -38.37 21.48 81.16
N SER A 16 -39.67 21.63 80.85
CA SER A 16 -40.26 21.17 79.59
C SER A 16 -39.55 21.78 78.37
N LEU A 17 -38.95 22.96 78.54
CA LEU A 17 -38.18 23.66 77.53
C LEU A 17 -36.96 22.86 77.05
N VAL A 18 -36.22 22.21 77.96
CA VAL A 18 -35.02 21.43 77.61
C VAL A 18 -35.40 20.17 76.84
N SER A 19 -36.45 19.47 77.28
CA SER A 19 -36.98 18.31 76.56
C SER A 19 -37.51 18.70 75.17
N VAL A 20 -38.18 19.85 75.04
CA VAL A 20 -38.65 20.37 73.74
C VAL A 20 -37.48 20.78 72.84
N MET A 21 -36.39 21.36 73.37
CA MET A 21 -35.19 21.67 72.60
C MET A 21 -34.47 20.40 72.11
N ILE A 22 -34.33 19.37 72.96
CA ILE A 22 -33.71 18.10 72.57
C ILE A 22 -34.56 17.43 71.49
N PHE A 23 -35.88 17.39 71.65
CA PHE A 23 -36.79 16.85 70.64
C PHE A 23 -36.71 17.64 69.33
N GLY A 24 -36.73 18.98 69.40
CA GLY A 24 -36.58 19.85 68.25
C GLY A 24 -35.25 19.65 67.52
N PHE A 25 -34.15 19.47 68.27
CA PHE A 25 -32.84 19.18 67.71
C PHE A 25 -32.80 17.80 67.03
N VAL A 26 -33.36 16.76 67.64
CA VAL A 26 -33.46 15.42 67.04
C VAL A 26 -34.30 15.45 65.76
N VAL A 27 -35.43 16.17 65.77
CA VAL A 27 -36.27 16.36 64.57
C VAL A 27 -35.49 17.13 63.49
N LEU A 28 -34.76 18.17 63.85
CA LEU A 28 -33.97 18.94 62.90
C LEU A 28 -32.82 18.12 62.30
N VAL A 29 -32.13 17.31 63.10
CA VAL A 29 -31.05 16.41 62.64
C VAL A 29 -31.62 15.32 61.73
N THR A 30 -32.76 14.72 62.08
CA THR A 30 -33.39 13.68 61.25
C THR A 30 -33.94 14.24 59.94
N VAL A 31 -34.61 15.39 59.96
CA VAL A 31 -35.07 16.09 58.73
C VAL A 31 -33.90 16.54 57.87
N SER A 32 -32.82 17.06 58.46
CA SER A 32 -31.62 17.47 57.71
C SER A 32 -30.90 16.28 57.09
N SER A 33 -30.80 15.16 57.82
CA SER A 33 -30.21 13.92 57.33
C SER A 33 -31.05 13.32 56.20
N LEU A 34 -32.38 13.35 56.32
CA LEU A 34 -33.29 12.89 55.28
C LEU A 34 -33.20 13.76 54.02
N ALA A 35 -33.15 15.09 54.20
CA ALA A 35 -32.97 16.04 53.10
C ALA A 35 -31.62 15.83 52.39
N TYR A 36 -30.55 15.56 53.15
CA TYR A 36 -29.24 15.24 52.60
C TYR A 36 -29.25 13.95 51.79
N ILE A 37 -29.79 12.86 52.33
CA ILE A 37 -29.89 11.56 51.64
C ILE A 37 -30.75 11.69 50.39
N PHE A 38 -31.87 12.39 50.47
CA PHE A 38 -32.74 12.64 49.32
C PHE A 38 -32.01 13.41 48.21
N ARG A 39 -31.29 14.48 48.56
CA ARG A 39 -30.50 15.26 47.60
C ARG A 39 -29.38 14.42 46.99
N TYR A 40 -28.68 13.62 47.79
CA TYR A 40 -27.62 12.73 47.33
C TYR A 40 -28.15 11.68 46.34
N ASN A 41 -29.23 10.99 46.68
CA ASN A 41 -29.85 9.98 45.81
C ASN A 41 -30.37 10.61 44.51
N LEU A 42 -30.96 11.80 44.58
CA LEU A 42 -31.46 12.50 43.41
C LEU A 42 -30.33 12.94 42.47
N LEU A 43 -29.19 13.38 43.00
CA LEU A 43 -27.99 13.68 42.22
C LEU A 43 -27.40 12.40 41.60
N SER A 44 -27.36 11.31 42.34
CA SER A 44 -26.90 10.00 41.86
C SER A 44 -27.77 9.49 40.70
N ILE A 45 -29.10 9.50 40.85
CA ILE A 45 -30.05 9.12 39.79
C ILE A 45 -29.88 10.02 38.56
N LYS A 46 -29.76 11.35 38.74
CA LYS A 46 -29.52 12.27 37.62
C LYS A 46 -28.21 11.95 36.90
N SER A 47 -27.15 11.63 37.64
CA SER A 47 -25.86 11.23 37.08
C SER A 47 -25.96 9.93 36.28
N LEU A 48 -26.66 8.93 36.80
CA LEU A 48 -26.88 7.65 36.11
C LEU A 48 -27.68 7.83 34.82
N ILE A 49 -28.79 8.58 34.86
CA ILE A 49 -29.59 8.89 33.67
C ILE A 49 -28.75 9.62 32.62
N LEU A 50 -27.93 10.60 33.04
CA LEU A 50 -27.02 11.30 32.14
C LEU A 50 -26.03 10.35 31.47
N GLN A 51 -25.40 9.48 32.26
CA GLN A 51 -24.43 8.51 31.74
C GLN A 51 -25.08 7.50 30.79
N GLU A 52 -26.26 7.00 31.12
CA GLU A 52 -27.06 6.13 30.27
C GLU A 52 -27.38 6.82 28.94
N THR A 53 -27.89 8.06 28.99
CA THR A 53 -28.24 8.82 27.79
C THR A 53 -27.02 9.05 26.88
N VAL A 54 -25.86 9.41 27.43
CA VAL A 54 -24.64 9.60 26.63
C VAL A 54 -24.18 8.26 26.05
N THR A 55 -24.28 7.16 26.81
CA THR A 55 -23.93 5.82 26.32
C THR A 55 -24.85 5.37 25.19
N THR A 56 -26.15 5.65 25.26
CA THR A 56 -27.10 5.35 24.17
C THR A 56 -26.78 6.14 22.91
N VAL A 57 -26.50 7.43 23.03
CA VAL A 57 -26.10 8.27 21.88
C VAL A 57 -24.81 7.76 21.25
N GLU A 58 -23.85 7.34 22.08
CA GLU A 58 -22.60 6.74 21.65
C GLU A 58 -22.82 5.41 20.89
N GLN A 59 -23.70 4.53 21.40
CA GLN A 59 -24.06 3.28 20.72
C GLN A 59 -24.73 3.55 19.36
N GLN A 60 -25.65 4.53 19.30
CA GLN A 60 -26.27 4.94 18.04
C GLN A 60 -25.23 5.48 17.05
N TYR A 61 -24.25 6.25 17.52
CA TYR A 61 -23.17 6.74 16.69
C TYR A 61 -22.31 5.60 16.12
N MET A 62 -21.94 4.61 16.95
CA MET A 62 -21.23 3.41 16.49
C MET A 62 -22.03 2.60 15.47
N GLN A 63 -23.33 2.42 15.71
CA GLN A 63 -24.20 1.71 14.78
C GLN A 63 -24.29 2.44 13.42
N GLN A 64 -24.39 3.76 13.42
CA GLN A 64 -24.37 4.54 12.18
C GLN A 64 -23.05 4.42 11.42
N ILE A 65 -21.91 4.29 12.10
CA ILE A 65 -20.61 4.06 11.46
C ILE A 65 -20.63 2.71 10.72
N VAL A 66 -21.14 1.67 11.37
CA VAL A 66 -21.24 0.33 10.79
C VAL A 66 -22.18 0.34 9.57
N GLU A 67 -23.35 0.96 9.69
CA GLU A 67 -24.35 1.05 8.62
C GLU A 67 -23.85 1.89 7.42
N LYS A 68 -23.17 3.01 7.67
CA LYS A 68 -22.66 3.89 6.61
C LYS A 68 -21.34 3.43 6.00
N GLY A 69 -20.62 2.53 6.67
CA GLY A 69 -19.28 2.12 6.27
C GLY A 69 -18.32 3.30 6.11
N SER A 70 -18.39 4.31 6.99
CA SER A 70 -17.46 5.45 6.97
C SER A 70 -17.45 6.23 8.28
N ILE A 71 -16.29 6.83 8.60
CA ILE A 71 -16.10 7.71 9.76
C ILE A 71 -15.59 9.06 9.26
N LYS A 72 -16.26 10.14 9.66
CA LYS A 72 -15.83 11.51 9.34
C LYS A 72 -14.87 11.99 10.42
N ILE A 73 -13.65 12.34 10.03
CA ILE A 73 -12.66 12.98 10.90
C ILE A 73 -13.04 14.45 11.15
N GLY A 74 -12.77 14.96 12.34
CA GLY A 74 -13.04 16.33 12.75
C GLY A 74 -14.11 16.44 13.84
N LYS A 75 -14.55 17.68 14.09
CA LYS A 75 -15.53 18.02 15.13
C LYS A 75 -16.93 18.18 14.53
N LYS A 76 -17.94 17.66 15.23
CA LYS A 76 -19.35 17.82 14.91
C LYS A 76 -20.16 18.10 16.17
N ILE A 77 -20.98 19.15 16.15
CA ILE A 77 -21.85 19.53 17.27
C ILE A 77 -23.29 19.21 16.89
N LEU A 78 -24.02 18.54 17.78
CA LEU A 78 -25.44 18.22 17.66
C LEU A 78 -26.13 18.51 19.00
N GLY A 79 -26.79 19.68 19.10
CA GLY A 79 -27.39 20.13 20.35
C GLY A 79 -26.35 20.26 21.46
N ASN A 80 -26.52 19.50 22.54
CA ASN A 80 -25.61 19.49 23.70
C ASN A 80 -24.44 18.49 23.57
N TYR A 81 -24.38 17.75 22.46
CA TYR A 81 -23.35 16.74 22.20
C TYR A 81 -22.30 17.28 21.23
N GLN A 82 -21.04 17.08 21.58
CA GLN A 82 -19.91 17.34 20.71
C GLN A 82 -19.18 16.02 20.44
N PHE A 83 -19.12 15.63 19.17
CA PHE A 83 -18.38 14.48 18.67
C PHE A 83 -17.06 14.99 18.07
N GLU A 84 -15.95 14.39 18.43
CA GLU A 84 -14.65 14.66 17.86
C GLU A 84 -13.99 13.35 17.47
N ASN A 85 -13.61 13.22 16.20
CA ASN A 85 -12.84 12.09 15.71
C ASN A 85 -11.48 12.61 15.25
N SER A 86 -10.39 12.13 15.84
CA SER A 86 -9.03 12.40 15.40
C SER A 86 -8.40 11.12 14.85
N LEU A 87 -7.79 11.22 13.66
CA LEU A 87 -7.02 10.12 13.09
C LEU A 87 -5.64 10.12 13.75
N GLU A 88 -5.30 9.06 14.47
CA GLU A 88 -3.94 8.87 14.98
C GLU A 88 -3.02 8.30 13.91
N ASN A 89 -3.43 7.19 13.31
CA ASN A 89 -2.58 6.42 12.41
C ASN A 89 -3.40 5.79 11.29
N LYS A 90 -2.78 5.65 10.12
CA LYS A 90 -3.36 5.01 8.95
C LYS A 90 -2.32 4.12 8.29
N GLN A 91 -2.59 2.82 8.23
CA GLN A 91 -1.63 1.84 7.71
C GLN A 91 -2.28 0.88 6.71
N PRO A 92 -1.61 0.60 5.58
CA PRO A 92 -1.98 -0.50 4.71
C PRO A 92 -1.67 -1.85 5.37
N ILE A 93 -2.55 -2.83 5.16
CA ILE A 93 -2.38 -4.22 5.60
C ILE A 93 -2.17 -5.08 4.36
N PHE A 94 -1.03 -5.76 4.26
CA PHE A 94 -0.68 -6.61 3.12
C PHE A 94 -0.84 -8.10 3.43
N SER A 95 -1.29 -8.86 2.43
CA SER A 95 -1.18 -10.32 2.45
C SER A 95 0.27 -10.74 2.17
N ASN A 96 0.67 -11.90 2.70
CA ASN A 96 2.00 -12.49 2.51
C ASN A 96 2.00 -13.72 1.61
N LYS A 97 0.83 -14.13 1.13
CA LYS A 97 0.62 -15.38 0.44
C LYS A 97 -0.19 -15.13 -0.82
N ASP A 98 0.25 -15.76 -1.90
CA ASP A 98 -0.40 -15.76 -3.20
C ASP A 98 -0.60 -14.33 -3.76
N VAL A 99 0.43 -13.51 -3.61
CA VAL A 99 0.44 -12.08 -3.95
C VAL A 99 1.50 -11.74 -4.98
N ASP A 100 1.20 -10.80 -5.87
CA ASP A 100 2.20 -10.27 -6.82
C ASP A 100 3.41 -9.72 -6.05
N ALA A 101 4.60 -10.19 -6.42
CA ALA A 101 5.86 -9.80 -5.80
C ALA A 101 6.58 -8.68 -6.57
N SER A 102 6.04 -8.25 -7.71
CA SER A 102 6.67 -7.25 -8.57
C SER A 102 6.78 -5.90 -7.85
N LEU A 103 7.92 -5.24 -8.01
CA LEU A 103 8.17 -3.90 -7.50
C LEU A 103 7.07 -2.93 -7.96
N TYR A 104 6.63 -2.05 -7.05
CA TYR A 104 5.56 -1.06 -7.24
C TYR A 104 4.13 -1.61 -7.44
N ARG A 105 3.92 -2.94 -7.53
CA ARG A 105 2.59 -3.54 -7.76
C ARG A 105 1.88 -4.02 -6.49
N ALA A 106 2.48 -3.72 -5.34
CA ALA A 106 1.94 -4.06 -4.03
C ALA A 106 0.52 -3.49 -3.85
N GLU A 107 -0.41 -4.36 -3.52
CA GLU A 107 -1.78 -3.97 -3.16
C GLU A 107 -2.13 -4.50 -1.78
N PRO A 108 -2.49 -3.61 -0.84
CA PRO A 108 -2.93 -4.04 0.46
C PRO A 108 -4.32 -4.70 0.38
N SER A 109 -4.62 -5.58 1.32
CA SER A 109 -5.95 -6.18 1.46
C SER A 109 -6.95 -5.20 2.10
N ALA A 110 -6.46 -4.30 2.97
CA ALA A 110 -7.25 -3.29 3.64
C ALA A 110 -6.37 -2.13 4.12
N ILE A 111 -7.00 -0.98 4.40
CA ILE A 111 -6.38 0.15 5.10
C ILE A 111 -6.99 0.24 6.48
N THR A 112 -6.15 0.08 7.52
CA THR A 112 -6.56 0.32 8.91
C THR A 112 -6.38 1.78 9.27
N SER A 113 -7.38 2.35 9.93
CA SER A 113 -7.36 3.71 10.48
C SER A 113 -7.66 3.62 11.97
N ASN A 114 -6.73 4.05 12.80
CA ASN A 114 -6.91 4.15 14.24
C ASN A 114 -7.42 5.56 14.54
N ILE A 115 -8.62 5.66 15.10
CA ILE A 115 -9.33 6.90 15.31
C ILE A 115 -9.67 7.02 16.78
N ILE A 116 -9.24 8.11 17.42
CA ILE A 116 -9.72 8.46 18.76
C ILE A 116 -11.05 9.17 18.59
N HIS A 117 -12.09 8.58 19.15
CA HIS A 117 -13.42 9.14 19.23
C HIS A 117 -13.64 9.74 20.62
N LYS A 118 -14.06 11.01 20.66
CA LYS A 118 -14.45 11.70 21.88
C LYS A 118 -15.88 12.23 21.75
N LEU A 119 -16.72 11.88 22.72
CA LEU A 119 -18.07 12.41 22.89
C LEU A 119 -18.13 13.22 24.18
N THR A 120 -18.40 14.52 24.05
CA THR A 120 -18.58 15.43 25.17
C THR A 120 -20.03 15.87 25.28
N TYR A 121 -20.63 15.77 26.47
CA TYR A 121 -21.95 16.31 26.77
C TYR A 121 -21.85 17.51 27.74
N LYS A 122 -22.35 18.68 27.31
CA LYS A 122 -22.37 19.94 28.09
C LYS A 122 -21.04 20.28 28.79
N ASN A 123 -19.90 19.98 28.15
CA ASN A 123 -18.54 20.20 28.66
C ASN A 123 -18.17 19.50 29.98
N ASN A 124 -18.98 18.56 30.47
CA ASN A 124 -18.80 17.97 31.80
C ASN A 124 -18.65 16.45 31.80
N LEU A 125 -19.16 15.77 30.77
CA LEU A 125 -19.06 14.31 30.67
C LEU A 125 -18.42 13.94 29.34
N ASP A 126 -17.24 13.32 29.43
CA ASP A 126 -16.42 12.91 28.30
C ASP A 126 -16.38 11.37 28.21
N ILE A 127 -16.75 10.81 27.06
CA ILE A 127 -16.48 9.43 26.69
C ILE A 127 -15.40 9.46 25.61
N THR A 128 -14.31 8.73 25.83
CA THR A 128 -13.25 8.54 24.83
C THR A 128 -13.16 7.07 24.48
N LYS A 129 -13.06 6.76 23.18
CA LYS A 129 -12.86 5.40 22.67
C LYS A 129 -11.89 5.37 21.51
N ASP A 130 -11.17 4.26 21.39
CA ASP A 130 -10.37 3.96 20.21
C ASP A 130 -11.21 3.13 19.23
N ILE A 131 -11.32 3.63 18.01
CA ILE A 131 -12.01 2.97 16.91
C ILE A 131 -10.96 2.50 15.90
N ILE A 132 -10.93 1.20 15.64
CA ILE A 132 -10.16 0.62 14.55
C ILE A 132 -11.10 0.42 13.36
N TYR A 133 -10.91 1.23 12.33
CA TYR A 133 -11.73 1.19 11.13
C TYR A 133 -10.94 0.63 9.94
N LYS A 134 -11.46 -0.41 9.30
CA LYS A 134 -10.86 -1.02 8.11
C LYS A 134 -11.66 -0.64 6.87
N SER A 135 -10.97 -0.09 5.88
CA SER A 135 -11.54 0.30 4.59
C SER A 135 -10.82 -0.39 3.45
N LEU A 136 -11.48 -0.49 2.29
CA LEU A 136 -10.82 -0.96 1.08
C LEU A 136 -9.78 0.07 0.61
N PRO A 137 -8.63 -0.38 0.09
CA PRO A 137 -7.64 0.53 -0.48
C PRO A 137 -8.15 1.16 -1.78
N LYS A 138 -7.46 2.22 -2.22
CA LYS A 138 -7.65 2.72 -3.58
C LYS A 138 -7.05 1.71 -4.54
N HIS A 139 -7.80 1.40 -5.60
CA HIS A 139 -7.34 0.45 -6.61
C HIS A 139 -6.22 1.06 -7.46
N SER A 140 -5.28 0.21 -7.88
CA SER A 140 -4.38 0.53 -8.99
C SER A 140 -5.10 0.26 -10.30
N MET A 141 -4.90 1.11 -11.30
CA MET A 141 -5.40 0.83 -12.63
C MET A 141 -4.49 -0.20 -13.32
N ILE A 142 -5.07 -1.26 -13.84
CA ILE A 142 -4.35 -2.25 -14.63
C ILE A 142 -4.23 -1.74 -16.06
N ASN A 143 -3.03 -1.81 -16.61
CA ASN A 143 -2.80 -1.45 -18.00
C ASN A 143 -3.23 -2.60 -18.92
N TYR A 144 -4.27 -2.37 -19.73
CA TYR A 144 -4.69 -3.28 -20.81
C TYR A 144 -4.35 -2.76 -22.21
N ASN A 145 -3.94 -1.49 -22.34
CA ASN A 145 -3.72 -0.83 -23.62
C ASN A 145 -2.38 -0.08 -23.59
N SER A 146 -1.46 -0.49 -24.47
CA SER A 146 -0.11 0.09 -24.57
C SER A 146 -0.06 1.60 -24.80
N SER A 147 -1.16 2.22 -25.25
CA SER A 147 -1.25 3.68 -25.42
C SER A 147 -1.59 4.44 -24.13
N ILE A 148 -2.07 3.79 -23.06
CA ILE A 148 -2.41 4.44 -21.79
C ILE A 148 -1.57 3.80 -20.68
N ILE A 149 -0.60 4.55 -20.15
CA ILE A 149 0.22 4.13 -19.02
C ILE A 149 -0.39 4.71 -17.73
N PRO A 150 -0.92 3.88 -16.82
CA PRO A 150 -1.48 4.38 -15.56
C PRO A 150 -0.38 4.87 -14.62
N LEU A 151 -0.63 5.99 -13.95
CA LEU A 151 0.17 6.52 -12.86
C LEU A 151 -0.36 5.97 -11.54
N ASN A 152 0.13 4.80 -11.17
CA ASN A 152 -0.17 4.14 -9.89
C ASN A 152 0.93 4.46 -8.89
N VAL A 153 0.62 5.26 -7.87
CA VAL A 153 1.56 5.54 -6.77
C VAL A 153 1.58 4.31 -5.84
N PRO A 154 2.75 3.75 -5.50
CA PRO A 154 2.83 2.49 -4.76
C PRO A 154 2.30 2.59 -3.33
N TYR A 155 1.78 1.46 -2.83
CA TYR A 155 1.63 1.24 -1.40
C TYR A 155 2.90 0.63 -0.82
N ILE A 156 3.26 1.01 0.40
CA ILE A 156 4.42 0.47 1.12
C ILE A 156 4.06 0.04 2.54
N ASP A 157 4.72 -1.00 3.03
CA ASP A 157 4.56 -1.53 4.40
C ASP A 157 5.61 -0.92 5.34
N ILE A 158 5.28 0.24 5.91
CA ILE A 158 6.13 0.94 6.88
C ILE A 158 6.43 0.08 8.11
N SER A 159 5.54 -0.84 8.48
CA SER A 159 5.70 -1.68 9.68
C SER A 159 6.86 -2.66 9.55
N ARG A 160 7.15 -3.09 8.31
CA ARG A 160 8.23 -4.03 7.99
C ARG A 160 9.58 -3.36 7.73
N MET A 161 9.58 -2.04 7.59
CA MET A 161 10.83 -1.32 7.37
C MET A 161 11.73 -1.41 8.59
N ASN A 162 13.01 -1.70 8.37
CA ASN A 162 14.06 -1.54 9.36
C ASN A 162 14.34 -0.05 9.64
N ASN A 163 15.12 0.26 10.67
CA ASN A 163 15.37 1.65 11.08
C ASN A 163 16.10 2.48 10.02
N SER A 164 17.01 1.85 9.26
CA SER A 164 17.77 2.54 8.21
C SER A 164 16.86 2.90 7.03
N GLU A 165 15.99 1.98 6.61
CA GLU A 165 14.95 2.21 5.60
C GLU A 165 14.00 3.32 6.02
N LYS A 166 13.50 3.28 7.26
CA LYS A 166 12.65 4.35 7.79
C LYS A 166 13.35 5.70 7.75
N PHE A 167 14.63 5.76 8.15
CA PHE A 167 15.39 7.00 8.14
C PHE A 167 15.61 7.55 6.73
N TYR A 168 15.86 6.70 5.74
CA TYR A 168 16.05 7.15 4.35
C TYR A 168 14.72 7.58 3.72
N ARG A 169 13.67 6.78 3.89
CA ARG A 169 12.41 6.89 3.13
C ARG A 169 11.39 7.81 3.76
N LEU A 170 11.30 7.86 5.09
CA LEU A 170 10.25 8.59 5.79
C LEU A 170 10.76 9.94 6.29
N ASP A 171 9.84 10.83 6.62
CA ASP A 171 10.21 12.10 7.24
C ASP A 171 10.70 11.92 8.68
N LYS A 172 11.02 13.04 9.35
CA LYS A 172 11.52 13.05 10.73
C LYS A 172 10.54 12.44 11.75
N ASP A 173 9.25 12.38 11.42
CA ASP A 173 8.18 11.85 12.27
C ASP A 173 7.81 10.41 11.85
N PHE A 174 8.64 9.79 10.99
CA PHE A 174 8.45 8.47 10.39
C PHE A 174 7.13 8.33 9.62
N GLN A 175 6.74 9.38 8.90
CA GLN A 175 5.55 9.41 8.05
C GLN A 175 5.88 9.63 6.58
N ILE A 176 4.95 9.21 5.72
CA ILE A 176 4.90 9.64 4.32
C ILE A 176 4.08 10.93 4.28
N LYS A 177 4.66 12.00 3.76
CA LYS A 177 4.00 13.31 3.65
C LYS A 177 3.03 13.37 2.47
N ASP A 178 3.44 12.78 1.35
CA ASP A 178 2.63 12.73 0.14
C ASP A 178 1.52 11.67 0.31
N ARG A 179 0.26 12.12 0.37
CA ARG A 179 -0.89 11.28 0.76
C ARG A 179 -1.53 10.51 -0.40
N GLN A 180 -1.14 10.83 -1.64
CA GLN A 180 -1.66 10.20 -2.85
C GLN A 180 -1.06 8.80 -3.00
N VAL A 181 -1.92 7.80 -3.21
CA VAL A 181 -1.59 6.37 -3.35
C VAL A 181 -2.60 5.73 -4.29
N GLY A 182 -2.21 4.64 -4.95
CA GLY A 182 -3.02 3.97 -5.98
C GLY A 182 -3.11 4.81 -7.26
N PHE A 183 -4.16 4.57 -8.05
CA PHE A 183 -4.37 5.30 -9.30
C PHE A 183 -4.56 6.80 -9.07
N THR A 184 -3.66 7.60 -9.66
CA THR A 184 -3.66 9.07 -9.53
C THR A 184 -3.89 9.78 -10.87
N GLY A 185 -3.63 9.09 -11.98
CA GLY A 185 -3.76 9.65 -13.32
C GLY A 185 -3.20 8.70 -14.37
N PHE A 186 -3.01 9.19 -15.60
CA PHE A 186 -2.45 8.40 -16.68
C PHE A 186 -1.60 9.25 -17.63
N ILE A 187 -0.73 8.58 -18.37
CA ILE A 187 0.00 9.12 -19.51
C ILE A 187 -0.58 8.48 -20.77
N LYS A 188 -1.09 9.29 -21.69
CA LYS A 188 -1.46 8.84 -23.03
C LYS A 188 -0.26 9.02 -23.96
N LYS A 189 0.15 7.92 -24.60
CA LYS A 189 1.26 7.83 -25.54
C LYS A 189 0.80 8.19 -26.95
N GLU A 190 1.50 9.10 -27.61
CA GLU A 190 1.28 9.50 -29.00
C GLU A 190 2.66 9.68 -29.69
N PRO A 191 2.77 9.53 -31.02
CA PRO A 191 4.09 9.42 -31.68
C PRO A 191 5.09 10.53 -31.37
N ASN A 192 4.62 11.78 -31.18
CA ASN A 192 5.49 12.96 -31.00
C ASN A 192 5.24 13.71 -29.69
N TRP A 193 4.37 13.20 -28.83
CA TRP A 193 3.97 13.88 -27.59
C TRP A 193 3.34 12.93 -26.58
N LEU A 194 3.31 13.34 -25.32
CA LEU A 194 2.61 12.65 -24.25
C LEU A 194 1.51 13.54 -23.69
N LEU A 195 0.32 12.99 -23.44
CA LEU A 195 -0.68 13.63 -22.59
C LEU A 195 -0.50 13.13 -21.18
N ILE A 196 -0.22 13.99 -20.22
CA ILE A 196 -0.30 13.63 -18.80
C ILE A 196 -1.62 14.16 -18.26
N SER A 197 -2.43 13.28 -17.68
CA SER A 197 -3.70 13.63 -17.05
C SER A 197 -3.71 13.20 -15.59
N VAL A 198 -3.75 14.17 -14.68
CA VAL A 198 -3.77 13.97 -13.22
C VAL A 198 -4.78 14.91 -12.60
N ASN A 199 -5.63 14.42 -11.68
CA ASN A 199 -6.65 15.23 -10.98
C ASN A 199 -7.52 16.11 -11.91
N ASN A 200 -8.00 15.54 -13.02
CA ASN A 200 -8.82 16.24 -14.04
C ASN A 200 -8.13 17.44 -14.73
N LYS A 201 -6.80 17.58 -14.57
CA LYS A 201 -5.97 18.49 -15.36
C LYS A 201 -5.15 17.68 -16.34
N ALA A 202 -4.92 18.22 -17.52
CA ALA A 202 -4.09 17.58 -18.53
C ALA A 202 -3.07 18.56 -19.09
N GLN A 203 -1.87 18.05 -19.38
CA GLN A 203 -0.78 18.81 -19.97
C GLN A 203 -0.09 17.96 -21.05
N VAL A 204 0.37 18.63 -22.10
CA VAL A 204 1.07 17.98 -23.21
C VAL A 204 2.57 18.18 -23.06
N ILE A 205 3.33 17.11 -23.26
CA ILE A 205 4.80 17.13 -23.33
C ILE A 205 5.21 16.80 -24.75
N SER A 206 5.98 17.69 -25.38
CA SER A 206 6.52 17.45 -26.72
C SER A 206 7.71 16.50 -26.65
N LEU A 207 7.72 15.47 -27.49
CA LEU A 207 8.86 14.56 -27.69
C LEU A 207 9.66 14.89 -28.96
N ARG A 208 9.32 15.97 -29.68
CA ARG A 208 9.90 16.28 -31.00
C ARG A 208 11.41 16.48 -31.02
N ASN A 209 12.01 16.77 -29.87
CA ASN A 209 13.45 16.97 -29.73
C ASN A 209 14.19 15.67 -29.34
N LEU A 210 13.47 14.56 -29.22
CA LEU A 210 14.01 13.24 -28.91
C LEU A 210 14.00 12.40 -30.19
N ASP A 211 15.08 11.66 -30.41
CA ASP A 211 15.24 10.82 -31.61
C ASP A 211 14.55 9.47 -31.45
N LEU A 212 13.26 9.48 -31.11
CA LEU A 212 12.49 8.28 -30.78
C LEU A 212 11.78 7.67 -31.99
N SER A 213 11.78 6.35 -32.05
CA SER A 213 10.94 5.58 -32.97
C SER A 213 9.44 5.74 -32.62
N ARG A 214 8.55 5.39 -33.57
CA ARG A 214 7.08 5.44 -33.32
C ARG A 214 6.59 4.39 -32.31
N ASP A 215 7.33 3.30 -32.14
CA ASP A 215 7.00 2.16 -31.29
C ASP A 215 7.67 2.21 -29.91
N TYR A 216 8.20 3.37 -29.52
CA TYR A 216 8.80 3.60 -28.21
C TYR A 216 7.91 3.13 -27.05
N LYS A 217 8.56 2.73 -25.96
CA LYS A 217 7.97 2.23 -24.72
C LYS A 217 8.23 3.21 -23.58
N ILE A 218 7.38 3.14 -22.56
CA ILE A 218 7.52 3.93 -21.34
C ILE A 218 7.53 2.97 -20.14
N ASN A 219 8.48 3.14 -19.24
CA ASN A 219 8.55 2.43 -17.97
C ASN A 219 8.55 3.45 -16.81
N ILE A 220 7.61 3.29 -15.87
CA ILE A 220 7.44 4.19 -14.73
C ILE A 220 8.00 3.51 -13.47
N GLY A 221 8.86 4.24 -12.76
CA GLY A 221 9.38 3.88 -11.46
C GLY A 221 9.02 4.93 -10.41
N TRP A 222 9.25 4.59 -9.15
CA TRP A 222 8.98 5.46 -8.02
C TRP A 222 10.11 5.40 -7.01
N ASN A 223 10.48 6.55 -6.47
CA ASN A 223 11.38 6.65 -5.34
C ASN A 223 10.68 7.38 -4.18
N LEU A 224 10.96 6.94 -2.96
CA LEU A 224 10.46 7.58 -1.74
C LEU A 224 11.66 8.01 -0.90
N ILE A 225 11.83 9.32 -0.76
CA ILE A 225 12.92 9.93 0.00
C ILE A 225 12.31 10.92 1.00
N LYS A 226 12.63 10.77 2.28
CA LYS A 226 12.25 11.70 3.36
C LYS A 226 10.75 12.07 3.37
N GLY A 227 9.89 11.10 3.07
CA GLY A 227 8.44 11.22 3.07
C GLY A 227 7.83 11.74 1.75
N HIS A 228 8.65 11.96 0.72
CA HIS A 228 8.21 12.49 -0.58
C HIS A 228 8.43 11.50 -1.72
N TRP A 229 7.41 11.36 -2.55
CA TRP A 229 7.44 10.52 -3.74
C TRP A 229 8.01 11.30 -4.93
N GLN A 230 8.91 10.63 -5.65
CA GLN A 230 9.44 11.07 -6.93
C GLN A 230 9.09 10.02 -7.97
N MET A 231 8.47 10.46 -9.06
CA MET A 231 8.24 9.63 -10.23
C MET A 231 9.50 9.63 -11.10
N LEU A 232 9.86 8.45 -11.59
CA LEU A 232 10.92 8.24 -12.57
C LEU A 232 10.27 7.69 -13.84
N MET A 233 10.59 8.26 -14.99
CA MET A 233 10.04 7.85 -16.27
C MET A 233 11.19 7.57 -17.23
N ALA A 234 11.29 6.33 -17.69
CA ALA A 234 12.18 5.95 -18.79
C ALA A 234 11.36 5.85 -20.07
N ILE A 235 11.73 6.62 -21.09
CA ILE A 235 11.23 6.51 -22.46
C ILE A 235 12.33 5.89 -23.29
N TYR A 236 12.02 4.79 -23.99
CA TYR A 236 13.04 4.06 -24.73
C TYR A 236 12.48 3.41 -25.98
N ASP A 237 13.33 3.23 -26.98
CA ASP A 237 13.11 2.32 -28.10
C ASP A 237 14.29 1.34 -28.18
N LYS A 238 14.57 0.80 -29.37
CA LYS A 238 15.69 -0.12 -29.56
C LYS A 238 17.05 0.54 -29.35
N ASP A 239 17.19 1.81 -29.73
CA ASP A 239 18.50 2.47 -29.87
C ASP A 239 18.65 3.71 -28.98
N GLN A 240 17.54 4.26 -28.45
CA GLN A 240 17.53 5.44 -27.58
C GLN A 240 16.91 5.15 -26.22
N LEU A 241 17.44 5.82 -25.20
CA LEU A 241 16.92 5.82 -23.83
C LEU A 241 17.01 7.23 -23.24
N TYR A 242 15.88 7.71 -22.72
CA TYR A 242 15.78 8.98 -22.00
C TYR A 242 15.13 8.75 -20.64
N ILE A 243 15.70 9.35 -19.60
CA ILE A 243 15.17 9.27 -18.24
C ILE A 243 14.73 10.67 -17.80
N PHE A 244 13.53 10.75 -17.23
CA PHE A 244 12.93 11.96 -16.70
C PHE A 244 12.51 11.73 -15.25
N THR A 245 12.47 12.79 -14.45
CA THR A 245 12.04 12.69 -13.05
C THR A 245 11.16 13.87 -12.70
N THR A 246 10.19 13.69 -11.80
CA THR A 246 9.42 14.80 -11.21
C THR A 246 8.86 14.39 -9.86
N LYS A 247 8.48 15.35 -9.02
CA LYS A 247 7.88 15.07 -7.71
C LYS A 247 6.39 14.77 -7.85
N LEU A 248 5.87 13.88 -7.01
CA LEU A 248 4.43 13.61 -6.96
C LEU A 248 3.62 14.86 -6.59
N SER A 249 4.15 15.68 -5.68
CA SER A 249 3.53 16.95 -5.30
C SER A 249 3.41 17.93 -6.48
N ASP A 250 4.38 17.95 -7.39
CA ASP A 250 4.33 18.74 -8.62
C ASP A 250 3.33 18.13 -9.60
N LEU A 251 3.33 16.81 -9.83
CA LEU A 251 2.32 16.14 -10.68
C LEU A 251 0.87 16.42 -10.25
N VAL A 252 0.62 16.45 -8.94
CA VAL A 252 -0.72 16.56 -8.35
C VAL A 252 -1.18 18.02 -8.25
N ASN A 253 -0.27 18.94 -7.90
CA ASN A 253 -0.62 20.32 -7.54
C ASN A 253 -0.08 21.38 -8.53
N ASN A 254 0.99 21.09 -9.28
CA ASN A 254 1.67 22.02 -10.18
C ASN A 254 2.08 21.32 -11.50
N LEU A 255 1.07 20.95 -12.30
CA LEU A 255 1.26 20.14 -13.49
C LEU A 255 2.14 20.82 -14.56
N ASP A 256 2.16 22.15 -14.63
CA ASP A 256 3.03 22.90 -15.54
C ASP A 256 4.51 22.67 -15.23
N LYS A 257 4.89 22.72 -13.94
CA LYS A 257 6.25 22.40 -13.51
C LYS A 257 6.58 20.94 -13.75
N ALA A 258 5.66 20.03 -13.46
CA ALA A 258 5.88 18.61 -13.73
C ALA A 258 6.08 18.34 -15.24
N ALA A 259 5.35 19.02 -16.12
CA ALA A 259 5.55 18.90 -17.55
C ALA A 259 6.89 19.47 -18.03
N LEU A 260 7.38 20.55 -17.41
CA LEU A 260 8.73 21.07 -17.66
C LEU A 260 9.79 20.04 -17.25
N ASP A 261 9.70 19.50 -16.04
CA ASP A 261 10.62 18.46 -15.55
C ASP A 261 10.64 17.25 -16.48
N LEU A 262 9.46 16.81 -16.94
CA LEU A 262 9.29 15.67 -17.84
C LEU A 262 9.54 15.98 -19.32
N SER A 263 9.93 17.22 -19.65
CA SER A 263 10.40 17.61 -20.98
C SER A 263 11.93 17.70 -21.07
N THR A 264 12.63 17.66 -19.93
CA THR A 264 14.08 17.79 -19.86
C THR A 264 14.71 16.49 -19.36
N PRO A 265 15.32 15.67 -20.23
CA PRO A 265 15.89 14.40 -19.80
C PRO A 265 17.12 14.62 -18.92
N VAL A 266 17.29 13.75 -17.92
CA VAL A 266 18.54 13.65 -17.16
C VAL A 266 19.60 13.06 -18.08
N LYS A 267 20.82 13.62 -18.03
CA LYS A 267 21.92 13.18 -18.88
C LYS A 267 22.33 11.74 -18.52
N ILE A 268 22.50 10.90 -19.53
CA ILE A 268 23.07 9.56 -19.41
C ILE A 268 24.47 9.61 -20.03
N LEU A 269 25.48 9.19 -19.26
CA LEU A 269 26.83 9.01 -19.77
C LEU A 269 26.89 7.65 -20.47
N ASP A 270 27.27 7.67 -21.76
CA ASP A 270 27.38 6.48 -22.63
C ASP A 270 26.08 5.67 -22.71
N PRO A 271 25.00 6.23 -23.28
CA PRO A 271 23.68 5.59 -23.28
C PRO A 271 23.69 4.22 -23.97
N PRO A 272 22.91 3.25 -23.46
CA PRO A 272 22.81 1.91 -24.01
C PRO A 272 22.16 1.93 -25.41
N SER A 273 22.47 0.90 -26.21
CA SER A 273 21.85 0.64 -27.52
C SER A 273 21.47 -0.84 -27.67
N ASN A 274 20.61 -1.17 -28.64
CA ASN A 274 20.03 -2.51 -28.81
C ASN A 274 19.25 -3.00 -27.57
N ILE A 275 18.46 -2.09 -26.99
CA ILE A 275 17.66 -2.33 -25.79
C ILE A 275 16.52 -3.30 -26.12
N ALA A 276 16.45 -4.38 -25.36
CA ALA A 276 15.38 -5.37 -25.44
C ALA A 276 14.33 -5.14 -24.35
N ALA A 277 14.76 -4.89 -23.11
CA ALA A 277 13.88 -4.65 -21.98
C ALA A 277 14.57 -3.79 -20.91
N ILE A 278 13.76 -3.10 -20.10
CA ILE A 278 14.24 -2.33 -18.96
C ILE A 278 13.36 -2.59 -17.72
N SER A 279 13.93 -2.45 -16.53
CA SER A 279 13.18 -2.45 -15.27
C SER A 279 13.86 -1.57 -14.24
N TRP A 280 13.10 -0.67 -13.61
CA TRP A 280 13.54 -0.02 -12.38
C TRP A 280 13.70 -1.05 -11.26
N TYR A 281 14.73 -0.89 -10.44
CA TYR A 281 14.96 -1.73 -9.26
C TYR A 281 15.84 -1.00 -8.24
N PHE A 282 15.79 -1.40 -6.97
CA PHE A 282 16.72 -0.91 -5.97
C PHE A 282 17.93 -1.84 -5.91
N GLU A 283 19.08 -1.39 -6.42
CA GLU A 283 20.31 -2.18 -6.40
C GLU A 283 20.82 -2.42 -4.96
N LYS A 284 20.54 -1.47 -4.05
CA LYS A 284 20.98 -1.49 -2.66
C LYS A 284 19.92 -0.87 -1.76
N ASP A 285 19.92 -1.27 -0.50
CA ASP A 285 19.11 -0.60 0.52
C ASP A 285 19.45 0.90 0.62
N ASN A 286 18.44 1.71 0.89
CA ASN A 286 18.58 3.16 1.14
C ASN A 286 19.25 3.93 0.00
N SER A 287 18.97 3.53 -1.23
CA SER A 287 19.47 4.16 -2.44
C SER A 287 18.33 4.65 -3.34
N GLU A 288 18.68 5.51 -4.30
CA GLU A 288 17.80 5.77 -5.43
C GLU A 288 17.74 4.53 -6.33
N PRO A 289 16.59 4.24 -6.95
CA PRO A 289 16.49 3.07 -7.82
C PRO A 289 17.35 3.25 -9.06
N SER A 290 18.03 2.18 -9.44
CA SER A 290 18.75 2.08 -10.70
C SER A 290 17.82 1.54 -11.80
N LEU A 291 18.22 1.73 -13.05
CA LEU A 291 17.53 1.14 -14.20
C LEU A 291 18.36 -0.01 -14.77
N ALA A 292 17.86 -1.24 -14.62
CA ALA A 292 18.41 -2.40 -15.31
C ALA A 292 18.02 -2.31 -16.78
N VAL A 293 19.00 -2.37 -17.68
CA VAL A 293 18.83 -2.34 -19.13
C VAL A 293 19.39 -3.62 -19.71
N LEU A 294 18.52 -4.38 -20.39
CA LEU A 294 18.90 -5.61 -21.07
C LEU A 294 19.14 -5.28 -22.54
N ILE A 295 20.39 -5.43 -22.99
CA ILE A 295 20.77 -5.23 -24.38
C ILE A 295 21.06 -6.56 -25.06
N THR A 296 20.64 -6.70 -26.31
CA THR A 296 20.93 -7.89 -27.12
C THR A 296 22.16 -7.66 -27.99
N ARG A 297 23.13 -8.57 -27.93
CA ARG A 297 24.35 -8.53 -28.74
C ARG A 297 24.65 -9.91 -29.30
N ARG A 298 25.19 -9.98 -30.52
CA ARG A 298 25.74 -11.23 -31.07
C ARG A 298 27.13 -11.49 -30.49
N ASP A 299 27.36 -12.70 -30.02
CA ASP A 299 28.68 -13.16 -29.53
C ASP A 299 29.60 -13.55 -30.70
N SER A 300 30.80 -14.05 -30.38
CA SER A 300 31.80 -14.46 -31.38
C SER A 300 31.35 -15.62 -32.26
N ASP A 301 30.37 -16.40 -31.79
CA ASP A 301 29.87 -17.61 -32.44
C ASP A 301 28.54 -17.33 -33.16
N ASP A 302 28.23 -16.05 -33.39
CA ASP A 302 27.00 -15.52 -33.99
C ASP A 302 25.71 -15.87 -33.21
N ASN A 303 25.83 -16.27 -31.94
CA ASN A 303 24.66 -16.50 -31.08
C ASN A 303 24.25 -15.20 -30.40
N LEU A 304 22.94 -15.01 -30.22
CA LEU A 304 22.43 -13.88 -29.45
C LEU A 304 22.68 -14.10 -27.96
N ALA A 305 23.36 -13.12 -27.35
CA ALA A 305 23.57 -12.95 -25.93
C ALA A 305 22.78 -11.74 -25.41
N VAL A 306 22.48 -11.77 -24.11
CA VAL A 306 21.88 -10.63 -23.40
C VAL A 306 22.90 -10.09 -22.41
N ILE A 307 23.30 -8.84 -22.60
CA ILE A 307 24.15 -8.12 -21.65
C ILE A 307 23.23 -7.32 -20.72
N ILE A 308 23.58 -7.32 -19.44
CA ILE A 308 22.84 -6.64 -18.39
C ILE A 308 23.64 -5.41 -17.99
N GLU A 309 23.10 -4.25 -18.29
CA GLU A 309 23.63 -2.97 -17.89
C GLU A 309 22.80 -2.39 -16.76
N ASP A 310 23.47 -1.62 -15.91
CA ASP A 310 22.86 -0.93 -14.78
C ASP A 310 23.17 0.56 -14.89
N LEU A 311 22.10 1.36 -14.89
CA LEU A 311 22.16 2.81 -14.91
C LEU A 311 21.90 3.33 -13.50
N ALA A 312 22.97 3.70 -12.82
CA ALA A 312 22.92 4.28 -11.48
C ALA A 312 22.95 5.81 -11.56
N TYR A 313 22.10 6.47 -10.76
CA TYR A 313 22.06 7.93 -10.68
C TYR A 313 23.14 8.49 -9.75
N ASN A 314 23.88 9.49 -10.22
CA ASN A 314 24.80 10.27 -9.42
C ASN A 314 24.18 11.64 -9.07
N PRO A 315 23.71 11.83 -7.82
CA PRO A 315 23.03 13.07 -7.43
C PRO A 315 23.95 14.30 -7.39
N LEU A 316 25.28 14.11 -7.28
CA LEU A 316 26.23 15.23 -7.27
C LEU A 316 26.43 15.84 -8.65
N GLN A 317 26.36 15.01 -9.69
CA GLN A 317 26.58 15.41 -11.07
C GLN A 317 25.29 15.54 -11.87
N ASN A 318 24.16 15.06 -11.33
CA ASN A 318 22.87 14.97 -12.01
C ASN A 318 22.99 14.19 -13.34
N ILE A 319 23.66 13.04 -13.30
CA ILE A 319 23.86 12.16 -14.45
C ILE A 319 23.59 10.70 -14.06
N TYR A 320 23.16 9.90 -15.03
CA TYR A 320 23.21 8.45 -14.94
C TYR A 320 24.51 7.92 -15.54
N THR A 321 25.14 6.96 -14.85
CA THR A 321 26.33 6.26 -15.33
C THR A 321 26.00 4.81 -15.63
N VAL A 322 26.38 4.34 -16.81
CA VAL A 322 26.19 2.95 -17.24
C VAL A 322 27.33 2.07 -16.72
N SER A 323 26.98 0.89 -16.20
CA SER A 323 27.95 -0.16 -15.87
C SER A 323 27.44 -1.52 -16.32
N VAL A 324 28.31 -2.33 -16.94
CA VAL A 324 27.98 -3.71 -17.30
C VAL A 324 28.04 -4.57 -16.03
N LYS A 325 26.93 -5.25 -15.70
CA LYS A 325 26.84 -6.14 -14.54
C LYS A 325 27.18 -7.58 -14.90
N ASP A 326 26.63 -8.08 -16.01
CA ASP A 326 26.75 -9.50 -16.39
C ASP A 326 26.40 -9.70 -17.87
N SER A 327 26.68 -10.90 -18.38
CA SER A 327 26.28 -11.36 -19.71
C SER A 327 25.70 -12.77 -19.66
N ILE A 328 24.67 -13.01 -20.47
CA ILE A 328 23.97 -14.28 -20.59
C ILE A 328 24.15 -14.82 -22.00
N ASN A 329 24.86 -15.95 -22.10
CA ASN A 329 25.14 -16.63 -23.36
C ASN A 329 24.34 -17.95 -23.49
N GLY A 330 24.36 -18.52 -24.69
CA GLY A 330 23.72 -19.80 -24.99
C GLY A 330 22.21 -19.76 -24.79
N LEU A 331 21.57 -18.70 -25.29
CA LEU A 331 20.12 -18.47 -25.13
C LEU A 331 19.28 -19.19 -26.21
N GLY A 332 19.91 -19.74 -27.24
CA GLY A 332 19.25 -20.29 -28.41
C GLY A 332 18.57 -19.19 -29.24
N ASP A 333 17.47 -19.53 -29.91
CA ASP A 333 16.68 -18.57 -30.69
C ASP A 333 15.94 -17.58 -29.77
N ILE A 334 16.58 -16.45 -29.51
CA ILE A 334 15.99 -15.31 -28.81
C ILE A 334 15.76 -14.12 -29.73
N ASN A 335 14.82 -13.26 -29.36
CA ASN A 335 14.58 -11.98 -30.00
C ASN A 335 14.15 -10.95 -28.95
N ASN A 336 14.07 -9.67 -29.30
CA ASN A 336 13.74 -8.63 -28.32
C ASN A 336 12.32 -8.79 -27.72
N SER A 337 11.45 -9.63 -28.30
CA SER A 337 10.10 -9.91 -27.77
C SER A 337 10.05 -11.02 -26.72
N ASN A 338 11.15 -11.73 -26.48
CA ASN A 338 11.23 -12.81 -25.48
C ASN A 338 12.29 -12.57 -24.40
N VAL A 339 12.62 -11.30 -24.17
CA VAL A 339 13.52 -10.83 -23.11
C VAL A 339 12.74 -9.93 -22.17
N TYR A 340 12.75 -10.23 -20.88
CA TYR A 340 12.02 -9.49 -19.85
C TYR A 340 12.86 -9.34 -18.58
N ALA A 341 12.72 -8.19 -17.92
CA ALA A 341 13.25 -7.95 -16.58
C ALA A 341 12.09 -7.71 -15.62
N VAL A 342 12.12 -8.34 -14.45
CA VAL A 342 11.13 -8.18 -13.39
C VAL A 342 11.87 -7.96 -12.07
N ALA A 343 11.82 -6.74 -11.55
CA ALA A 343 12.27 -6.41 -10.21
C ALA A 343 11.20 -6.77 -9.17
N LEU A 344 11.62 -7.29 -8.02
CA LEU A 344 10.71 -7.72 -6.95
C LEU A 344 10.83 -6.84 -5.70
N ASP A 345 9.74 -6.71 -4.96
CA ASP A 345 9.69 -6.15 -3.61
C ASP A 345 8.79 -7.03 -2.72
N PRO A 346 9.30 -8.18 -2.26
CA PRO A 346 8.50 -9.16 -1.53
C PRO A 346 8.10 -8.72 -0.12
N THR A 347 8.68 -7.62 0.38
CA THR A 347 8.39 -7.01 1.70
C THR A 347 7.59 -5.73 1.59
N TYR A 348 7.41 -5.18 0.38
CA TYR A 348 6.69 -3.94 0.13
C TYR A 348 7.36 -2.73 0.80
N THR A 349 8.68 -2.76 0.94
CA THR A 349 9.47 -1.74 1.65
C THR A 349 10.34 -0.91 0.71
N LEU A 350 10.31 -1.20 -0.59
CA LEU A 350 11.26 -0.69 -1.58
C LEU A 350 12.72 -0.99 -1.19
N ALA A 351 12.98 -2.04 -0.43
CA ALA A 351 14.33 -2.46 -0.09
C ALA A 351 15.08 -2.93 -1.34
N GLU A 352 16.34 -3.35 -1.16
CA GLU A 352 17.11 -4.01 -2.22
C GLU A 352 16.25 -5.06 -2.94
N SER A 353 16.11 -4.89 -4.24
CA SER A 353 15.16 -5.59 -5.08
C SER A 353 15.84 -6.77 -5.78
N PRO A 354 15.43 -8.02 -5.55
CA PRO A 354 15.84 -9.13 -6.40
C PRO A 354 15.43 -8.87 -7.85
N LEU A 355 16.34 -9.12 -8.79
CA LEU A 355 16.10 -8.90 -10.22
C LEU A 355 16.01 -10.25 -10.95
N TYR A 356 14.87 -10.49 -11.59
CA TYR A 356 14.59 -11.72 -12.32
C TYR A 356 14.62 -11.40 -13.80
N ILE A 357 15.48 -12.09 -14.55
CA ILE A 357 15.66 -11.90 -15.99
C ILE A 357 15.19 -13.15 -16.71
N PHE A 358 14.33 -12.97 -17.69
CA PHE A 358 13.80 -14.04 -18.52
C PHE A 358 14.28 -13.82 -19.94
N ALA A 359 14.96 -14.80 -20.51
CA ALA A 359 15.45 -14.74 -21.89
C ALA A 359 15.31 -16.13 -22.51
N GLY A 360 14.43 -16.25 -23.51
CA GLY A 360 14.11 -17.54 -24.13
C GLY A 360 13.56 -18.54 -23.10
N LYS A 361 14.24 -19.68 -22.92
CA LYS A 361 13.89 -20.71 -21.93
C LYS A 361 14.62 -20.56 -20.58
N LYS A 362 15.43 -19.52 -20.40
CA LYS A 362 16.21 -19.33 -19.16
C LYS A 362 15.58 -18.23 -18.30
N MET A 363 15.47 -18.52 -17.01
CA MET A 363 15.24 -17.54 -15.96
C MET A 363 16.53 -17.40 -15.16
N LEU A 364 17.06 -16.19 -15.08
CA LEU A 364 18.17 -15.85 -14.21
C LEU A 364 17.65 -15.06 -13.02
N VAL A 365 18.15 -15.42 -11.85
CA VAL A 365 17.79 -14.76 -10.61
C VAL A 365 19.04 -14.14 -10.01
N TYR A 366 19.01 -12.82 -9.87
CA TYR A 366 20.01 -12.05 -9.14
C TYR A 366 19.45 -11.83 -7.74
N ASN A 367 19.87 -12.69 -6.81
CA ASN A 367 19.44 -12.63 -5.41
C ASN A 367 20.44 -11.83 -4.55
N VAL A 368 19.87 -11.18 -3.54
CA VAL A 368 20.58 -10.52 -2.44
C VAL A 368 21.08 -11.61 -1.49
N SER A 369 22.39 -11.84 -1.42
CA SER A 369 22.96 -12.68 -0.36
C SER A 369 23.42 -11.83 0.82
N THR A 370 23.27 -12.40 2.02
CA THR A 370 23.72 -11.82 3.31
C THR A 370 25.23 -11.55 3.39
N HIS A 371 26.00 -11.85 2.34
CA HIS A 371 27.46 -11.77 2.31
C HIS A 371 28.01 -10.98 1.10
N HIS A 372 27.23 -10.06 0.52
CA HIS A 372 27.68 -9.14 -0.55
C HIS A 372 28.22 -9.82 -1.83
N LYS A 373 27.94 -11.11 -2.04
CA LYS A 373 28.12 -11.78 -3.34
C LYS A 373 26.76 -12.00 -3.96
N VAL A 374 26.50 -11.35 -5.10
CA VAL A 374 25.31 -11.58 -5.92
C VAL A 374 25.32 -13.05 -6.33
N LYS A 375 24.38 -13.85 -5.80
CA LYS A 375 24.26 -15.26 -6.18
C LYS A 375 23.36 -15.30 -7.41
N ARG A 376 23.98 -15.41 -8.58
CA ARG A 376 23.29 -15.71 -9.83
C ARG A 376 22.83 -17.16 -9.80
N GLN A 377 21.54 -17.38 -9.94
CA GLN A 377 20.98 -18.70 -10.26
C GLN A 377 20.44 -18.70 -11.67
N THR A 378 20.66 -19.79 -12.39
CA THR A 378 20.06 -20.02 -13.70
C THR A 378 19.11 -21.19 -13.58
N VAL A 379 17.89 -20.98 -14.01
CA VAL A 379 16.80 -21.94 -13.99
C VAL A 379 16.30 -22.12 -15.42
N ILE A 380 16.04 -23.37 -15.80
CA ILE A 380 15.55 -23.70 -17.15
C ILE A 380 14.04 -23.90 -17.07
N LEU A 381 13.32 -23.16 -17.90
CA LEU A 381 11.88 -23.28 -18.10
C LEU A 381 11.58 -24.33 -19.17
N SER A 382 10.41 -24.95 -19.09
CA SER A 382 9.98 -25.95 -20.09
C SER A 382 9.80 -25.31 -21.47
N GLU A 383 9.28 -24.08 -21.49
CA GLU A 383 8.95 -23.33 -22.70
C GLU A 383 9.57 -21.93 -22.70
N LYS A 384 9.70 -21.37 -23.91
CA LYS A 384 10.20 -20.01 -24.08
C LYS A 384 9.16 -19.00 -23.59
N VAL A 385 9.61 -17.96 -22.90
CA VAL A 385 8.72 -16.87 -22.49
C VAL A 385 8.24 -16.10 -23.72
N SER A 386 6.93 -15.97 -23.88
CA SER A 386 6.32 -15.25 -25.00
C SER A 386 5.69 -13.92 -24.58
N ASN A 387 5.34 -13.81 -23.29
CA ASN A 387 4.80 -12.62 -22.66
C ASN A 387 5.57 -12.36 -21.36
N GLN A 388 5.45 -11.15 -20.80
CA GLN A 388 6.09 -10.80 -19.53
C GLN A 388 5.63 -11.78 -18.42
N PRO A 389 6.55 -12.53 -17.81
CA PRO A 389 6.20 -13.45 -16.73
C PRO A 389 5.70 -12.72 -15.49
N LEU A 390 4.82 -13.36 -14.73
CA LEU A 390 4.42 -12.88 -13.40
C LEU A 390 5.15 -13.66 -12.32
N VAL A 391 5.68 -12.93 -11.34
CA VAL A 391 6.31 -13.52 -10.16
C VAL A 391 5.40 -13.28 -8.96
N VAL A 392 4.92 -14.37 -8.38
CA VAL A 392 3.96 -14.35 -7.27
C VAL A 392 4.64 -14.93 -6.04
N LYS A 393 4.60 -14.22 -4.93
CA LYS A 393 5.02 -14.74 -3.64
C LYS A 393 4.00 -15.76 -3.14
N LYS A 394 4.40 -17.04 -3.10
CA LYS A 394 3.58 -18.11 -2.50
C LYS A 394 3.66 -18.03 -0.98
N ASP A 395 4.87 -17.93 -0.45
CA ASP A 395 5.13 -17.77 0.99
C ASP A 395 6.51 -17.12 1.23
N ALA A 396 7.11 -17.36 2.39
CA ALA A 396 8.42 -16.80 2.75
C ALA A 396 9.58 -17.40 1.94
N TYR A 397 9.42 -18.61 1.40
CA TYR A 397 10.49 -19.40 0.80
C TYR A 397 10.24 -19.70 -0.68
N ASP A 398 8.99 -19.76 -1.10
CA ASP A 398 8.62 -20.14 -2.45
C ASP A 398 7.96 -18.99 -3.24
N TYR A 399 8.22 -18.97 -4.54
CA TYR A 399 7.54 -18.13 -5.52
C TYR A 399 6.84 -19.01 -6.56
N TYR A 400 5.68 -18.56 -7.05
CA TYR A 400 5.17 -19.03 -8.32
C TYR A 400 5.69 -18.15 -9.45
N ILE A 401 6.20 -18.78 -10.52
CA ILE A 401 6.51 -18.12 -11.78
C ILE A 401 5.40 -18.51 -12.75
N LEU A 402 4.65 -17.53 -13.25
CA LEU A 402 3.60 -17.74 -14.24
C LEU A 402 4.11 -17.26 -15.59
N THR A 403 4.14 -18.15 -16.56
CA THR A 403 4.42 -17.82 -17.97
C THR A 403 3.24 -18.28 -18.80
N TYR A 404 2.90 -17.56 -19.86
CA TYR A 404 1.82 -17.96 -20.75
C TYR A 404 2.14 -17.66 -22.20
N ASN A 405 1.58 -18.48 -23.07
CA ASN A 405 1.55 -18.31 -24.51
C ASN A 405 0.07 -18.40 -24.95
N ASP A 406 -0.16 -18.53 -26.26
CA ASP A 406 -1.47 -18.35 -26.87
C ASP A 406 -2.63 -18.99 -26.09
N ASP A 407 -2.67 -20.31 -25.94
CA ASP A 407 -3.82 -21.05 -25.39
C ASP A 407 -3.61 -21.60 -23.97
N ARG A 408 -2.43 -21.41 -23.37
CA ARG A 408 -2.09 -22.06 -22.10
C ARG A 408 -1.18 -21.22 -21.23
N TYR A 409 -1.24 -21.49 -19.93
CA TYR A 409 -0.26 -20.98 -18.98
C TYR A 409 0.44 -22.11 -18.24
N PHE A 410 1.69 -21.84 -17.86
CA PHE A 410 2.53 -22.69 -17.06
C PHE A 410 2.72 -22.03 -15.69
N GLN A 411 2.54 -22.80 -14.63
CA GLN A 411 2.83 -22.38 -13.27
C GLN A 411 4.00 -23.21 -12.74
N TYR A 412 5.10 -22.53 -12.48
CA TYR A 412 6.27 -23.10 -11.84
C TYR A 412 6.32 -22.70 -10.37
N LYS A 413 6.75 -23.61 -9.52
CA LYS A 413 7.10 -23.37 -8.12
C LYS A 413 8.62 -23.29 -8.02
N TYR A 414 9.12 -22.09 -7.78
CA TYR A 414 10.54 -21.78 -7.59
C TYR A 414 10.83 -21.62 -6.09
N THR A 415 11.84 -22.33 -5.58
CA THR A 415 12.30 -22.16 -4.20
C THR A 415 13.43 -21.12 -4.17
N LYS A 416 13.22 -20.05 -3.40
CA LYS A 416 14.12 -18.90 -3.31
C LYS A 416 15.55 -19.34 -2.99
N ASP A 417 16.52 -18.68 -3.62
CA ASP A 417 17.96 -18.88 -3.41
C ASP A 417 18.48 -20.30 -3.77
N THR A 418 17.72 -21.04 -4.58
CA THR A 418 18.08 -22.35 -5.13
C THR A 418 17.96 -22.35 -6.66
N ASP A 419 18.36 -23.44 -7.31
CA ASP A 419 18.08 -23.74 -8.72
C ASP A 419 16.85 -24.65 -8.89
N VAL A 420 16.16 -24.97 -7.78
CA VAL A 420 15.03 -25.88 -7.75
C VAL A 420 13.78 -25.17 -8.29
N ILE A 421 13.27 -25.70 -9.40
CA ILE A 421 11.99 -25.31 -9.97
C ILE A 421 11.16 -26.56 -10.28
N ASN A 422 9.91 -26.55 -9.85
CA ASN A 422 8.96 -27.62 -10.16
C ASN A 422 7.85 -27.05 -11.04
N ILE A 423 7.48 -27.74 -12.10
CA ILE A 423 6.39 -27.31 -12.97
C ILE A 423 5.12 -28.10 -12.66
N THR A 424 3.98 -27.43 -12.70
CA THR A 424 2.66 -28.08 -12.70
C THR A 424 2.20 -28.32 -14.13
N GLU A 425 1.27 -29.25 -14.34
CA GLU A 425 0.69 -29.44 -15.67
C GLU A 425 0.14 -28.11 -16.21
N PRO A 426 0.39 -27.78 -17.49
CA PRO A 426 -0.09 -26.55 -18.07
C PRO A 426 -1.62 -26.55 -18.10
N VAL A 427 -2.22 -25.40 -17.77
CA VAL A 427 -3.66 -25.21 -17.90
C VAL A 427 -3.94 -24.68 -19.30
N ILE A 428 -4.78 -25.40 -20.04
CA ILE A 428 -5.10 -25.14 -21.44
C ILE A 428 -6.52 -24.60 -21.54
N TYR A 429 -6.71 -23.56 -22.35
CA TYR A 429 -7.99 -22.99 -22.72
C TYR A 429 -8.21 -23.22 -24.23
N PRO A 430 -8.85 -24.35 -24.61
CA PRO A 430 -9.05 -24.68 -26.02
C PRO A 430 -9.79 -23.54 -26.75
N ASP A 431 -9.35 -23.24 -27.97
CA ASP A 431 -9.93 -22.23 -28.86
C ASP A 431 -9.94 -20.78 -28.31
N GLU A 432 -9.24 -20.53 -27.20
CA GLU A 432 -9.16 -19.21 -26.59
C GLU A 432 -7.72 -18.75 -26.42
N LYS A 433 -7.45 -17.52 -26.89
CA LYS A 433 -6.15 -16.88 -26.69
C LYS A 433 -6.12 -16.09 -25.37
N ILE A 434 -5.19 -16.44 -24.49
CA ILE A 434 -4.86 -15.69 -23.28
C ILE A 434 -4.27 -14.34 -23.71
N GLN A 435 -4.95 -13.27 -23.29
CA GLN A 435 -4.51 -11.90 -23.50
C GLN A 435 -3.70 -11.37 -22.32
N ASN A 436 -4.08 -11.77 -21.10
CA ASN A 436 -3.37 -11.35 -19.89
C ASN A 436 -3.66 -12.30 -18.73
N ILE A 437 -2.76 -12.32 -17.74
CA ILE A 437 -2.98 -12.98 -16.44
C ILE A 437 -2.73 -11.95 -15.35
N ILE A 438 -3.71 -11.79 -14.47
CA ILE A 438 -3.66 -10.82 -13.37
C ILE A 438 -3.76 -11.59 -12.05
N VAL A 439 -2.88 -11.26 -11.10
CA VAL A 439 -2.90 -11.86 -9.76
C VAL A 439 -3.40 -10.83 -8.76
N ARG A 440 -4.56 -11.07 -8.16
CA ARG A 440 -5.21 -10.19 -7.19
C ARG A 440 -5.99 -11.02 -6.18
N TYR A 441 -6.06 -10.55 -4.94
CA TYR A 441 -6.86 -11.17 -3.87
C TYR A 441 -6.54 -12.66 -3.59
N GLY A 442 -5.31 -13.10 -3.88
CA GLY A 442 -4.95 -14.52 -3.75
C GLY A 442 -5.45 -15.41 -4.90
N LEU A 443 -5.93 -14.82 -5.99
CA LEU A 443 -6.51 -15.50 -7.14
C LEU A 443 -5.80 -15.09 -8.44
N LYS A 444 -5.92 -15.95 -9.44
CA LYS A 444 -5.52 -15.69 -10.83
C LYS A 444 -6.75 -15.36 -11.66
N PHE A 445 -6.69 -14.23 -12.34
CA PHE A 445 -7.67 -13.78 -13.31
C PHE A 445 -7.06 -13.93 -14.70
N ILE A 446 -7.52 -14.92 -15.45
CA ILE A 446 -7.04 -15.20 -16.81
C ILE A 446 -8.02 -14.56 -17.78
N VAL A 447 -7.53 -13.56 -18.52
CA VAL A 447 -8.32 -12.78 -19.46
C VAL A 447 -8.11 -13.34 -20.85
N THR A 448 -9.20 -13.76 -21.50
CA THR A 448 -9.24 -14.10 -22.93
C THR A 448 -10.13 -13.10 -23.65
N LYS A 449 -10.25 -13.24 -24.98
CA LYS A 449 -11.14 -12.38 -25.77
C LYS A 449 -12.61 -12.49 -25.34
N ASN A 450 -13.04 -13.69 -24.94
CA ASN A 450 -14.46 -14.01 -24.73
C ASN A 450 -14.78 -14.26 -23.25
N HIS A 451 -13.78 -14.53 -22.42
CA HIS A 451 -13.99 -14.97 -21.04
C HIS A 451 -12.96 -14.39 -20.07
N LEU A 452 -13.40 -14.28 -18.82
CA LEU A 452 -12.57 -14.11 -17.65
C LEU A 452 -12.68 -15.38 -16.79
N TYR A 453 -11.58 -16.11 -16.66
CA TYR A 453 -11.47 -17.26 -15.77
C TYR A 453 -10.87 -16.85 -14.43
N ILE A 454 -11.43 -17.36 -13.34
CA ILE A 454 -10.98 -17.10 -11.98
C ILE A 454 -10.49 -18.41 -11.39
N ASN A 455 -9.18 -18.55 -11.22
CA ASN A 455 -8.56 -19.78 -10.73
C ASN A 455 -7.81 -19.54 -9.41
N ASP A 456 -7.75 -20.55 -8.56
CA ASP A 456 -6.84 -20.56 -7.41
C ASP A 456 -5.41 -20.99 -7.81
N PHE A 457 -4.46 -20.87 -6.89
CA PHE A 457 -3.07 -21.30 -7.10
C PHE A 457 -2.87 -22.83 -7.11
N GLN A 458 -3.92 -23.61 -6.85
CA GLN A 458 -3.95 -25.05 -7.09
C GLN A 458 -4.45 -25.39 -8.52
N ASN A 459 -4.63 -24.37 -9.37
CA ASN A 459 -5.17 -24.49 -10.73
C ASN A 459 -6.62 -24.97 -10.78
N ARG A 460 -7.40 -24.83 -9.70
CA ARG A 460 -8.84 -25.10 -9.73
C ARG A 460 -9.57 -23.87 -10.24
N GLU A 461 -10.39 -24.05 -11.27
CA GLU A 461 -11.32 -23.03 -11.73
C GLU A 461 -12.40 -22.84 -10.67
N LEU A 462 -12.53 -21.61 -10.18
CA LEU A 462 -13.55 -21.21 -9.21
C LEU A 462 -14.77 -20.62 -9.90
N ASN A 463 -14.56 -19.90 -11.00
CA ASN A 463 -15.62 -19.28 -11.77
C ASN A 463 -15.16 -18.93 -13.20
N LYS A 464 -16.13 -18.81 -14.10
CA LYS A 464 -15.97 -18.37 -15.48
C LYS A 464 -17.03 -17.32 -15.81
N ILE A 465 -16.61 -16.19 -16.36
CA ILE A 465 -17.49 -15.07 -16.72
C ILE A 465 -17.31 -14.78 -18.21
N SER A 466 -18.41 -14.70 -18.97
CA SER A 466 -18.39 -14.29 -20.39
C SER A 466 -18.31 -12.76 -20.52
N ILE A 467 -17.51 -12.27 -21.47
CA ILE A 467 -17.26 -10.84 -21.75
C ILE A 467 -17.91 -10.43 -23.06
#